data_AF-A0A0J7KUL1-F1
#
_entry.id   AF-A0A0J7KUL1-F1
#
_cell.length_a   1.000
_cell.length_b   1.000
_cell.length_c   1.000
_cell.angle_alpha   90.00
_cell.angle_beta   90.00
_cell.angle_gamma   90.00
#
_symmetry.space_group_name_H-M   'P 1'
#
loop_
_entity.id
_entity.type
_entity.pdbx_description
1 polymer ?
#
loop_
_entity_poly.entity_id
_entity_poly.type
_entity_poly.pdbx_seq_one_letter_code
_entity_poly.pdbx_strand_id
1 'polypeptide(L)'
;MIIQKGFDALEKALQFYPIIRNKQCGQCNGSCTQISKANYHIFIELDIRASLHSAAMHCKLKNLPTMLKLTKQYRLAGVIAGYPGHFVAYCKRFSGKWEQYNNLNTKVKSCTTNETVTPIAAIYTIYEDD
;
A
#
# COMPACT_ATOMS: atom_id res chain seq x y z
N MET A 1 -15.27 1.66 2.40
CA MET A 1 -14.77 0.35 2.88
C MET A 1 -13.58 0.49 3.83
N ILE A 2 -12.44 1.08 3.40
CA ILE A 2 -11.28 1.27 4.29
C ILE A 2 -11.60 2.19 5.48
N ILE A 3 -12.32 3.30 5.26
CA ILE A 3 -12.75 4.22 6.35
C ILE A 3 -13.53 3.48 7.47
N GLN A 4 -14.28 2.43 7.13
CA GLN A 4 -15.11 1.69 8.10
C GLN A 4 -14.39 0.46 8.69
N LYS A 5 -13.54 -0.20 7.89
CA LYS A 5 -12.93 -1.50 8.23
C LYS A 5 -11.42 -1.42 8.48
N GLY A 6 -10.84 -0.22 8.41
CA GLY A 6 -9.41 -0.01 8.49
C GLY A 6 -8.65 -0.54 7.27
N PHE A 7 -7.32 -0.51 7.37
CA PHE A 7 -6.42 -0.94 6.31
C PHE A 7 -6.42 -2.46 6.08
N ASP A 8 -7.00 -3.27 6.97
CA ASP A 8 -7.22 -4.71 6.72
C ASP A 8 -8.11 -4.96 5.49
N ALA A 9 -8.91 -3.96 5.09
CA ALA A 9 -9.72 -4.03 3.88
C ALA A 9 -8.97 -3.63 2.60
N LEU A 10 -7.67 -3.30 2.67
CA LEU A 10 -6.91 -2.76 1.54
C LEU A 10 -6.88 -3.70 0.34
N GLU A 11 -6.59 -4.99 0.54
CA GLU A 11 -6.56 -5.97 -0.55
C GLU A 11 -7.89 -6.02 -1.30
N LYS A 12 -9.01 -6.06 -0.55
CA LYS A 12 -10.36 -6.03 -1.14
C LYS A 12 -10.64 -4.70 -1.84
N ALA A 13 -10.09 -3.59 -1.35
CA ALA A 13 -10.32 -2.26 -1.89
C ALA A 13 -9.63 -2.03 -3.23
N LEU A 14 -8.51 -2.72 -3.47
CA LEU A 14 -7.78 -2.61 -4.74
C LEU A 14 -8.56 -3.17 -5.94
N GLN A 15 -9.53 -4.07 -5.71
CA GLN A 15 -10.41 -4.63 -6.75
C GLN A 15 -9.64 -5.03 -8.03
N PHE A 16 -8.48 -5.66 -7.87
CA PHE A 16 -7.61 -5.97 -8.99
C PHE A 16 -8.01 -7.28 -9.65
N TYR A 17 -8.49 -7.20 -10.89
CA TYR A 17 -8.89 -8.36 -11.70
C TYR A 17 -7.89 -8.55 -12.85
N PRO A 18 -7.06 -9.60 -12.83
CA PRO A 18 -6.06 -9.80 -13.88
C PRO A 18 -6.63 -10.06 -15.26
N ILE A 19 -7.84 -10.63 -15.32
CA ILE A 19 -8.53 -10.95 -16.57
C ILE A 19 -9.95 -10.41 -16.48
N ILE A 20 -10.29 -9.53 -17.41
CA ILE A 20 -11.66 -9.03 -17.59
C ILE A 20 -12.11 -9.48 -18.97
N ARG A 21 -13.11 -10.37 -19.00
CA ARG A 21 -13.69 -10.89 -20.26
C ARG A 21 -14.84 -9.99 -20.71
N ASN A 22 -15.15 -10.06 -22.01
CA ASN A 22 -16.28 -9.36 -22.62
C ASN A 22 -16.29 -7.84 -22.37
N LYS A 23 -15.11 -7.22 -22.26
CA LYS A 23 -14.99 -5.76 -22.15
C LYS A 23 -15.33 -5.15 -23.51
N GLN A 24 -16.15 -4.09 -23.54
CA GLN A 24 -16.40 -3.35 -24.77
C GLN A 24 -15.08 -2.82 -25.34
N CYS A 25 -14.83 -3.09 -26.62
CA CYS A 25 -13.66 -2.53 -27.29
C CYS A 25 -13.85 -1.02 -27.47
N GLY A 26 -12.84 -0.22 -27.12
CA GLY A 26 -12.88 1.24 -27.33
C GLY A 26 -12.66 1.67 -28.78
N GLN A 27 -12.31 0.74 -29.68
CA GLN A 27 -11.98 1.00 -31.08
C GLN A 27 -12.94 0.32 -32.07
N CYS A 28 -13.77 -0.62 -31.62
CA CYS A 28 -14.76 -1.29 -32.46
C CYS A 28 -15.99 -1.69 -31.65
N ASN A 29 -17.06 -2.14 -32.33
CA ASN A 29 -18.28 -2.59 -31.67
C ASN A 29 -18.18 -4.02 -31.09
N GLY A 30 -17.00 -4.64 -31.14
CA GLY A 30 -16.76 -5.97 -30.60
C GLY A 30 -16.44 -5.99 -29.10
N SER A 31 -16.40 -7.19 -28.54
CA SER A 31 -15.93 -7.46 -27.19
C SER A 31 -14.48 -7.96 -27.18
N CYS A 32 -13.68 -7.53 -26.21
CA CYS A 32 -12.31 -8.00 -26.01
C CYS A 32 -12.10 -8.59 -24.61
N THR A 33 -10.99 -9.31 -24.46
CA THR A 33 -10.48 -9.72 -23.14
C THR A 33 -9.32 -8.79 -22.77
N GLN A 34 -9.43 -8.12 -21.64
CA GLN A 34 -8.34 -7.34 -21.07
C GLN A 34 -7.53 -8.24 -20.13
N ILE A 35 -6.21 -8.27 -20.34
CA ILE A 35 -5.26 -8.94 -19.46
C ILE A 35 -4.36 -7.86 -18.83
N SER A 36 -4.35 -7.80 -17.50
CA SER A 36 -3.55 -6.86 -16.72
C SER A 36 -2.47 -7.62 -15.94
N LYS A 37 -1.23 -7.13 -16.00
CA LYS A 37 -0.10 -7.64 -15.24
C LYS A 37 0.34 -6.58 -14.24
N ALA A 38 0.45 -6.93 -12.97
CA ALA A 38 1.06 -6.05 -11.98
C ALA A 38 2.59 -6.09 -12.12
N ASN A 39 3.23 -4.94 -11.87
CA ASN A 39 4.68 -4.82 -11.86
C ASN A 39 5.31 -5.55 -10.66
N TYR A 40 6.65 -5.61 -10.61
CA TYR A 40 7.39 -6.12 -9.46
C TYR A 40 7.23 -5.28 -8.19
N HIS A 41 6.94 -3.99 -8.38
CA HIS A 41 6.72 -3.02 -7.31
C HIS A 41 5.33 -2.42 -7.46
N ILE A 42 4.63 -2.27 -6.35
CA ILE A 42 3.31 -1.67 -6.29
C ILE A 42 3.36 -0.52 -5.32
N PHE A 43 3.03 0.67 -5.81
CA PHE A 43 2.81 1.86 -5.02
C PHE A 43 1.31 2.01 -4.80
N ILE A 44 0.90 2.17 -3.55
CA ILE A 44 -0.49 2.38 -3.17
C ILE A 44 -0.55 3.68 -2.39
N GLU A 45 -1.33 4.63 -2.87
CA GLU A 45 -1.66 5.88 -2.20
C GLU A 45 -2.63 5.57 -1.04
N LEU A 46 -2.34 6.08 0.16
CA LEU A 46 -3.01 5.74 1.42
C LEU A 46 -3.47 6.98 2.22
N ASP A 47 -3.44 8.19 1.65
CA ASP A 47 -4.03 9.42 2.20
C ASP A 47 -5.56 9.36 2.14
N ILE A 48 -6.11 8.49 2.97
CA ILE A 48 -7.54 8.20 3.03
C ILE A 48 -8.19 9.16 4.01
N ARG A 49 -9.17 9.92 3.51
CA ARG A 49 -9.95 10.91 4.27
C ARG A 49 -11.44 10.70 4.07
N ALA A 50 -12.24 10.99 5.10
CA ALA A 50 -13.70 10.97 4.98
C ALA A 50 -14.25 12.11 4.10
N SER A 51 -13.53 13.24 4.06
CA SER A 51 -13.80 14.40 3.21
C SER A 51 -12.52 15.20 2.99
N LEU A 52 -12.52 16.18 2.08
CA LEU A 52 -11.36 17.06 1.81
C LEU A 52 -10.86 17.80 3.06
N HIS A 53 -11.75 18.08 4.01
CA HIS A 53 -11.43 18.81 5.25
C HIS A 53 -11.17 17.88 6.43
N SER A 54 -11.35 16.57 6.27
CA SER A 54 -11.09 15.60 7.33
C SER A 54 -9.60 15.32 7.44
N ALA A 55 -9.17 15.02 8.67
CA ALA A 55 -7.84 14.49 8.91
C ALA A 55 -7.67 13.15 8.17
N ALA A 56 -6.44 12.90 7.71
CA ALA A 56 -6.04 11.61 7.16
C ALA A 56 -6.16 10.51 8.23
N MET A 57 -6.52 9.31 7.79
CA MET A 57 -6.63 8.17 8.67
C MET A 57 -5.26 7.79 9.24
N HIS A 58 -5.20 7.46 10.53
CA HIS A 58 -3.99 6.98 11.18
C HIS A 58 -4.14 5.50 11.55
N CYS A 59 -3.03 4.77 11.60
CA CYS A 59 -3.02 3.38 12.02
C CYS A 59 -1.69 2.99 12.66
N LYS A 60 -1.67 1.87 13.37
CA LYS A 60 -0.41 1.22 13.75
C LYS A 60 0.20 0.54 12.53
N LEU A 61 1.52 0.47 12.44
CA LEU A 61 2.20 -0.25 11.35
C LEU A 61 1.72 -1.71 11.20
N LYS A 62 1.42 -2.39 12.32
CA LYS A 62 0.88 -3.76 12.31
C LYS A 62 -0.51 -3.91 11.68
N ASN A 63 -1.26 -2.82 11.54
CA ASN A 63 -2.61 -2.83 10.95
C ASN A 63 -2.57 -2.68 9.42
N LEU A 64 -1.38 -2.45 8.83
CA LEU A 64 -1.22 -2.46 7.38
C LEU A 64 -0.97 -3.91 6.92
N PRO A 65 -1.68 -4.40 5.88
CA PRO A 65 -1.47 -5.75 5.38
C PRO A 65 -0.01 -5.96 5.01
N THR A 66 0.63 -6.94 5.64
CA THR A 66 2.04 -7.23 5.35
C THR A 66 2.22 -7.99 4.05
N MET A 67 1.14 -8.59 3.54
CA MET A 67 1.06 -9.30 2.28
C MET A 67 -0.19 -8.82 1.53
N LEU A 68 -0.09 -8.71 0.21
CA LEU A 68 -1.21 -8.52 -0.70
C LEU A 68 -1.19 -9.64 -1.75
N LYS A 69 -2.36 -10.20 -2.01
CA LYS A 69 -2.60 -11.16 -3.08
C LYS A 69 -3.32 -10.47 -4.24
N LEU A 70 -2.55 -10.21 -5.30
CA LEU A 70 -3.05 -9.66 -6.56
C LEU A 70 -2.90 -10.72 -7.66
N THR A 71 -2.12 -10.45 -8.72
CA THR A 71 -1.66 -11.52 -9.65
C THR A 71 -0.65 -12.46 -9.03
N LYS A 72 0.15 -11.92 -8.11
CA LYS A 72 1.19 -12.61 -7.37
C LYS A 72 1.04 -12.25 -5.89
N GLN A 73 1.90 -12.82 -5.05
CA GLN A 73 2.05 -12.36 -3.67
C GLN A 73 3.01 -11.19 -3.62
N TYR A 74 2.67 -10.18 -2.83
CA TYR A 74 3.45 -8.97 -2.65
C TYR A 74 3.63 -8.69 -1.17
N ARG A 75 4.86 -8.53 -0.71
CA ARG A 75 5.16 -8.16 0.67
C ARG A 75 5.27 -6.65 0.84
N LEU A 76 4.82 -6.15 1.98
CA LEU A 76 5.01 -4.75 2.37
C LEU A 76 6.51 -4.49 2.55
N ALA A 77 7.05 -3.54 1.79
CA ALA A 77 8.44 -3.11 1.84
C ALA A 77 8.61 -1.82 2.65
N GLY A 78 7.62 -0.93 2.61
CA GLY A 78 7.65 0.27 3.42
C GLY A 78 6.39 1.10 3.30
N VAL A 79 6.34 2.11 4.17
CA VAL A 79 5.23 3.05 4.33
C VAL A 79 5.82 4.45 4.40
N ILE A 80 5.29 5.36 3.59
CA ILE A 80 5.58 6.78 3.69
C ILE A 80 4.52 7.38 4.59
N ALA A 81 4.94 7.97 5.72
CA ALA A 81 4.05 8.63 6.67
C ALA A 81 4.18 10.15 6.56
N GLY A 82 3.04 10.83 6.61
CA GLY A 82 2.94 12.28 6.52
C GLY A 82 2.79 12.92 7.89
N TYR A 83 3.61 13.94 8.15
CA TYR A 83 3.54 14.84 9.29
C TYR A 83 3.46 16.28 8.76
N PRO A 84 2.99 17.25 9.56
CA PRO A 84 2.95 18.65 9.13
C PRO A 84 4.30 19.13 8.60
N GLY A 85 4.37 19.42 7.29
CA GLY A 85 5.57 19.89 6.60
C GLY A 85 6.69 18.84 6.44
N HIS A 86 6.46 17.56 6.72
CA HIS A 86 7.52 16.56 6.75
C HIS A 86 7.04 15.14 6.42
N PHE A 87 7.90 14.34 5.81
CA PHE A 87 7.65 12.92 5.53
C PHE A 87 8.69 12.02 6.18
N VAL A 88 8.22 10.89 6.70
CA VAL A 88 9.08 9.86 7.29
C VAL A 88 8.81 8.53 6.61
N ALA A 89 9.87 7.83 6.21
CA ALA A 89 9.74 6.50 5.65
C ALA A 89 9.93 5.43 6.74
N TYR A 90 9.03 4.47 6.78
CA TYR A 90 9.10 3.28 7.62
C TYR A 90 9.35 2.09 6.70
N CYS A 91 10.51 1.45 6.80
CA CYS A 91 10.92 0.35 5.94
C CYS A 91 10.86 -0.97 6.71
N LYS A 92 10.24 -1.98 6.10
CA LYS A 92 10.21 -3.35 6.63
C LYS A 92 11.26 -4.19 5.90
N ARG A 93 12.27 -4.65 6.64
CA ARG A 93 13.28 -5.57 6.13
C ARG A 93 12.70 -6.96 5.91
N PHE A 94 13.36 -7.77 5.06
CA PHE A 94 13.00 -9.19 4.88
C PHE A 94 13.00 -9.98 6.19
N SER A 95 13.89 -9.62 7.14
CA SER A 95 13.90 -10.18 8.50
C SER A 95 12.69 -9.82 9.37
N GLY A 96 11.77 -8.99 8.86
CA GLY A 96 10.61 -8.49 9.60
C GLY A 96 10.89 -7.27 10.50
N LYS A 97 12.17 -6.87 10.65
CA LYS A 97 12.56 -5.67 11.41
C LYS A 97 12.08 -4.40 10.71
N TRP A 98 11.63 -3.43 11.51
CA TRP A 98 11.19 -2.13 11.02
C TRP A 98 12.22 -1.05 11.34
N GLU A 99 12.48 -0.20 10.34
CA GLU A 99 13.42 0.91 10.43
C GLU A 99 12.73 2.20 9.99
N GLN A 100 12.99 3.28 10.72
CA GLN A 100 12.47 4.60 10.47
C GLN A 100 13.58 5.49 9.91
N TYR A 101 13.28 6.08 8.75
CA TYR A 101 14.12 7.00 8.00
C TYR A 101 13.50 8.39 8.04
N ASN A 102 14.08 9.24 8.88
CA ASN A 102 13.66 10.62 9.07
C ASN A 102 14.91 11.49 8.91
N ASN A 103 14.90 12.39 7.92
CA ASN A 103 16.03 13.28 7.61
C ASN A 103 16.39 14.25 8.74
N LEU A 104 15.48 14.49 9.69
CA LEU A 104 15.74 15.30 10.89
C LEU A 104 16.57 14.55 11.94
N ASN A 105 16.69 13.22 11.81
CA ASN A 105 17.53 12.41 12.68
C ASN A 105 18.89 12.16 12.01
N THR A 106 19.95 12.20 12.81
CA THR A 106 21.33 11.90 12.34
C THR A 106 21.57 10.40 12.09
N LYS A 107 20.67 9.53 12.53
CA LYS A 107 20.76 8.07 12.40
C LYS A 107 19.40 7.46 12.10
N VAL A 108 19.42 6.33 11.39
CA VAL A 108 18.26 5.45 11.21
C VAL A 108 17.84 4.89 12.56
N LYS A 109 16.54 4.90 12.86
CA LYS A 109 16.00 4.37 14.12
C LYS A 109 15.33 3.02 13.87
N SER A 110 15.52 2.05 14.76
CA SER A 110 14.65 0.88 14.81
C SER A 110 13.28 1.31 15.34
N CYS A 111 12.19 0.72 14.84
CA CYS A 111 10.85 1.00 15.33
C CYS A 111 10.02 -0.27 15.49
N THR A 112 8.92 -0.16 16.24
CA THR A 112 8.05 -1.31 16.56
C THR A 112 6.81 -1.31 15.69
N THR A 113 6.18 -2.47 15.55
CA THR A 113 4.92 -2.60 14.79
C THR A 113 3.73 -1.88 15.46
N ASN A 114 3.89 -1.42 16.71
CA ASN A 114 2.89 -0.64 17.44
C ASN A 114 2.99 0.87 17.20
N GLU A 115 4.01 1.34 16.46
CA GLU A 115 4.16 2.75 16.07
C GLU A 115 2.94 3.21 15.29
N THR A 116 2.36 4.35 15.68
CA THR A 116 1.21 4.96 14.99
C THR A 116 1.70 5.93 13.95
N VAL A 117 1.18 5.78 12.73
CA VAL A 117 1.55 6.57 11.57
C VAL A 117 0.31 7.11 10.87
N THR A 118 0.48 8.21 10.15
CA THR A 118 -0.47 8.70 9.15
C THR A 118 0.05 8.27 7.78
N PRO A 119 -0.31 7.08 7.27
CA PRO A 119 0.22 6.58 6.02
C PRO A 119 -0.27 7.45 4.86
N ILE A 120 0.66 7.86 4.00
CA ILE A 120 0.40 8.58 2.75
C ILE A 120 0.56 7.64 1.57
N ALA A 121 1.48 6.68 1.68
CA ALA A 121 1.61 5.62 0.70
C ALA A 121 2.23 4.37 1.31
N ALA A 122 2.01 3.23 0.66
CA ALA A 122 2.73 2.01 0.91
C ALA A 122 3.38 1.49 -0.37
N ILE A 123 4.56 0.89 -0.21
CA ILE A 123 5.28 0.21 -1.28
C ILE A 123 5.29 -1.26 -0.96
N TYR A 124 4.80 -2.06 -1.90
CA TYR A 124 4.87 -3.50 -1.88
C TYR A 124 5.81 -4.00 -2.97
N THR A 125 6.59 -5.03 -2.68
CA THR A 125 7.44 -5.72 -3.65
C THR A 125 6.94 -7.14 -3.82
N ILE A 126 7.16 -7.70 -4.99
CA ILE A 126 6.92 -9.13 -5.23
C ILE A 126 7.58 -9.98 -4.13
N TYR A 127 6.87 -11.01 -3.70
CA TYR A 127 7.37 -12.03 -2.80
C TYR A 127 7.49 -13.32 -3.62
N GLU A 128 8.71 -13.67 -3.98
CA GLU A 128 9.05 -14.96 -4.56
C GLU A 128 9.75 -15.74 -3.43
N ASP A 129 9.18 -16.89 -3.03
CA ASP A 129 9.90 -17.83 -2.18
C ASP A 129 11.01 -18.42 -3.06
N ASP A 130 12.27 -18.14 -2.74
CA ASP A 130 13.45 -18.78 -3.36
C ASP A 130 13.49 -20.29 -3.02
#